data_AF-K2MU92-F1
#
_entry.id   AF-K2MU92-F1
#
_cell.length_a   1.000
_cell.length_b   1.000
_cell.length_c   1.000
_cell.angle_alpha   90.00
_cell.angle_beta   90.00
_cell.angle_gamma   90.00
#
_symmetry.space_group_name_H-M   'P 1'
#
loop_
_entity.id
_entity.type
_entity.pdbx_description
1 polymer ?
#
loop_
_entity_poly.entity_id
_entity_poly.type
_entity_poly.pdbx_seq_one_letter_code
_entity_poly.pdbx_strand_id
1 'polypeptide(L)'
;MLAGNYSWTYDATEDAEPPQNQWGLLLVTGNVTVNDKKEERIYWNDTYGIPCTLFNQHHDFLTRLIGSGGSGVKTKDGTFVFPVEGTKKEGEAENDGKTKTVSLIIYSSEDTNWKLSNGTSADGCSDPSVVEWEKDKKLMMMTACDDGRRRVYESGDKGESWTEALGTLSRVWGNEHEGPEKGVGSGFITATIVGDGDDNRNVMLVTLPVYTEKREEEKKESKE
;
A
#
# COMPACT_ATOMS: atom_id res chain seq x y z
N MET A 1 12.03 -6.51 1.83
CA MET A 1 11.47 -5.72 0.72
C MET A 1 10.45 -6.58 0.00
N LEU A 2 9.26 -6.04 -0.25
CA LEU A 2 8.22 -6.71 -1.04
C LEU A 2 8.14 -6.02 -2.41
N ALA A 3 8.19 -6.79 -3.49
CA ALA A 3 8.16 -6.29 -4.86
C ALA A 3 7.18 -7.08 -5.71
N GLY A 4 6.59 -6.45 -6.73
CA GLY A 4 5.83 -7.17 -7.74
C GLY A 4 6.76 -7.90 -8.71
N ASN A 5 6.36 -9.08 -9.15
CA ASN A 5 6.99 -9.85 -10.22
C ASN A 5 6.07 -9.89 -11.42
N TYR A 6 6.59 -9.48 -12.56
CA TYR A 6 5.86 -9.32 -13.82
C TYR A 6 6.62 -10.08 -14.90
N SER A 7 6.29 -11.34 -15.11
CA SER A 7 6.90 -12.16 -16.16
C SER A 7 5.93 -12.32 -17.32
N TRP A 8 6.31 -11.74 -18.46
CA TRP A 8 5.55 -11.80 -19.69
C TRP A 8 6.12 -12.94 -20.53
N THR A 9 5.37 -14.01 -20.73
CA THR A 9 5.70 -14.99 -21.77
C THR A 9 4.95 -14.57 -23.04
N TYR A 10 5.67 -14.13 -24.07
CA TYR A 10 5.12 -14.04 -25.43
C TYR A 10 4.88 -15.47 -25.91
N ASP A 11 3.65 -15.98 -25.77
CA ASP A 11 3.27 -17.20 -26.48
C ASP A 11 2.95 -16.87 -27.93
N ALA A 12 3.62 -17.57 -28.86
CA ALA A 12 3.58 -17.33 -30.30
C ALA A 12 2.27 -17.80 -30.98
N THR A 13 1.21 -18.06 -30.21
CA THR A 13 -0.07 -18.59 -30.71
C THR A 13 -1.22 -17.83 -30.07
N GLU A 14 -2.06 -17.20 -30.89
CA GLU A 14 -3.18 -16.32 -30.50
C GLU A 14 -4.25 -16.97 -29.60
N ASP A 15 -4.21 -18.29 -29.40
CA ASP A 15 -5.24 -19.09 -28.69
C ASP A 15 -4.76 -19.72 -27.36
N ALA A 16 -3.55 -19.41 -26.87
CA ALA A 16 -3.08 -19.96 -25.59
C ALA A 16 -3.65 -19.13 -24.41
N GLU A 17 -4.37 -19.78 -23.49
CA GLU A 17 -4.77 -19.13 -22.23
C GLU A 17 -3.51 -18.64 -21.49
N PRO A 18 -3.48 -17.37 -21.03
CA PRO A 18 -2.33 -16.84 -20.33
C PRO A 18 -2.06 -17.70 -19.08
N PRO A 19 -0.81 -18.12 -18.81
CA PRO A 19 -0.51 -18.88 -17.60
C PRO A 19 -1.02 -18.15 -16.36
N GLN A 20 -1.68 -18.88 -15.44
CA GLN A 20 -2.26 -18.36 -14.19
C GLN A 20 -1.26 -17.59 -13.29
N ASN A 21 0.03 -17.60 -13.62
CA ASN A 21 1.14 -17.12 -12.80
C ASN A 21 1.93 -15.95 -13.45
N GLN A 22 1.32 -15.16 -14.33
CA GLN A 22 2.00 -14.01 -14.97
C GLN A 22 2.38 -12.88 -13.98
N TRP A 23 1.76 -12.88 -12.80
CA TRP A 23 1.92 -11.86 -11.77
C TRP A 23 2.11 -12.52 -10.41
N GLY A 24 3.00 -11.97 -9.58
CA GLY A 24 3.23 -12.45 -8.22
C GLY A 24 3.92 -11.42 -7.33
N LEU A 25 4.10 -11.77 -6.06
CA LEU A 25 4.87 -10.97 -5.11
C LEU A 25 6.17 -11.69 -4.77
N LEU A 26 7.28 -10.94 -4.78
CA LEU A 26 8.60 -11.39 -4.36
C LEU A 26 8.98 -10.71 -3.06
N LEU A 27 9.42 -11.51 -2.11
CA LEU A 27 10.06 -11.05 -0.90
C LEU A 27 11.58 -11.16 -1.06
N VAL A 28 12.30 -10.10 -0.71
CA VAL A 28 13.76 -10.09 -0.66
C VAL A 28 14.21 -9.60 0.72
N THR A 29 15.10 -10.35 1.35
CA THR A 29 15.67 -10.02 2.66
C THR A 29 17.07 -9.46 2.47
N GLY A 30 17.34 -8.31 3.07
CA GLY A 30 18.67 -7.69 3.08
C GLY A 30 19.24 -7.71 4.49
N ASN A 31 20.46 -8.21 4.64
CA ASN A 31 21.19 -8.21 5.90
C ASN A 31 22.20 -7.05 5.90
N VAL A 32 22.02 -6.10 6.82
CA VAL A 32 22.93 -4.98 7.02
C VAL A 32 24.06 -5.41 7.97
N THR A 33 25.31 -5.28 7.54
CA THR A 33 26.48 -5.55 8.38
C THR A 33 27.35 -4.32 8.49
N VAL A 34 27.91 -4.11 9.69
CA VAL A 34 28.85 -3.03 9.99
C VAL A 34 30.16 -3.69 10.39
N ASN A 35 31.24 -3.42 9.64
CA ASN A 35 32.55 -3.97 9.99
C ASN A 35 33.31 -3.05 10.97
N ASP A 36 34.45 -3.53 11.47
CA ASP A 36 35.30 -2.78 12.43
C ASP A 36 35.79 -1.42 11.90
N LYS A 37 35.78 -1.24 10.57
CA LYS A 37 36.12 0.03 9.90
C LYS A 37 34.93 0.95 9.72
N LYS A 38 33.76 0.62 10.29
CA LYS A 38 32.48 1.32 10.12
C LYS A 38 32.01 1.40 8.66
N GLU A 39 32.45 0.46 7.82
CA GLU A 39 31.85 0.31 6.49
C GLU A 39 30.55 -0.47 6.62
N GLU A 40 29.46 0.13 6.16
CA GLU A 40 28.14 -0.47 6.13
C GLU A 40 27.95 -1.18 4.79
N ARG A 41 27.54 -2.46 4.83
CA ARG A 41 27.24 -3.25 3.64
C ARG A 41 25.87 -3.89 3.77
N ILE A 42 25.21 -4.06 2.64
CA ILE A 42 23.91 -4.74 2.56
C ILE A 42 24.10 -5.99 1.69
N TYR A 43 23.84 -7.15 2.29
CA TYR A 43 23.81 -8.42 1.58
C TYR A 43 22.37 -8.78 1.28
N TRP A 44 22.01 -8.75 0.00
CA TRP A 44 20.69 -9.18 -0.46
C TRP A 44 20.70 -10.70 -0.62
N ASN A 45 19.79 -11.38 0.08
CA ASN A 45 19.57 -12.81 -0.04
C ASN A 45 18.67 -13.12 -1.26
N ASP A 46 18.48 -14.42 -1.51
CA ASP A 46 17.62 -14.90 -2.58
C ASP A 46 16.18 -14.37 -2.47
N THR A 47 15.53 -14.26 -3.62
CA THR A 47 14.13 -13.86 -3.73
C THR A 47 13.22 -15.03 -3.39
N TYR A 48 12.26 -14.82 -2.51
CA TYR A 48 11.21 -15.79 -2.19
C TYR A 48 9.90 -15.38 -2.86
N GLY A 49 9.32 -16.27 -3.66
CA GLY A 49 7.99 -16.08 -4.24
C GLY A 49 6.90 -16.29 -3.20
N ILE A 50 6.09 -15.27 -2.95
CA ILE A 50 4.87 -15.41 -2.17
C ILE A 50 3.81 -16.06 -3.07
N PRO A 51 3.31 -17.27 -2.73
CA PRO A 51 2.41 -18.00 -3.62
C PRO A 51 1.12 -17.24 -3.93
N CYS A 52 0.74 -17.22 -5.21
CA CYS A 52 -0.53 -16.65 -5.65
C CYS A 52 -1.75 -17.40 -5.11
N THR A 53 -1.58 -18.60 -4.53
CA THR A 53 -2.68 -19.33 -3.89
C THR A 53 -3.27 -18.60 -2.67
N LEU A 54 -2.58 -17.58 -2.16
CA LEU A 54 -3.13 -16.63 -1.17
C LEU A 54 -4.40 -15.92 -1.68
N PHE A 55 -4.59 -15.79 -3.00
CA PHE A 55 -5.81 -15.22 -3.59
C PHE A 55 -7.03 -16.13 -3.42
N ASN A 56 -6.83 -17.44 -3.54
CA ASN A 56 -7.91 -18.40 -3.74
C ASN A 56 -8.64 -18.82 -2.44
N GLN A 57 -8.21 -18.33 -1.28
CA GLN A 57 -8.84 -18.72 -0.01
C GLN A 57 -10.03 -17.83 0.35
N HIS A 58 -9.97 -16.52 0.06
CA HIS A 58 -11.03 -15.56 0.44
C HIS A 58 -11.21 -14.39 -0.55
N HIS A 59 -10.40 -14.31 -1.60
CA HIS A 59 -10.34 -13.15 -2.49
C HIS A 59 -10.44 -13.56 -3.96
N ASP A 60 -11.27 -14.57 -4.25
CA ASP A 60 -11.62 -14.97 -5.61
C ASP A 60 -12.20 -13.81 -6.43
N PHE A 61 -12.59 -12.73 -5.78
CA PHE A 61 -13.07 -11.51 -6.40
C PHE A 61 -11.95 -10.57 -6.94
N LEU A 62 -10.68 -10.92 -6.74
CA LEU A 62 -9.53 -10.13 -7.22
C LEU A 62 -8.94 -10.75 -8.49
N THR A 63 -8.52 -9.90 -9.42
CA THR A 63 -7.76 -10.25 -10.64
C THR A 63 -6.27 -10.04 -10.48
N ARG A 64 -5.86 -9.15 -9.56
CA ARG A 64 -4.45 -8.76 -9.37
C ARG A 64 -4.22 -8.30 -7.93
N LEU A 65 -3.01 -8.55 -7.43
CA LEU A 65 -2.50 -7.95 -6.20
C LEU A 65 -1.07 -7.43 -6.42
N ILE A 66 -0.80 -6.22 -5.94
CA ILE A 66 0.51 -5.57 -6.07
C ILE A 66 0.95 -4.98 -4.75
N GLY A 67 2.27 -4.82 -4.56
CA GLY A 67 2.78 -3.99 -3.48
C GLY A 67 2.51 -2.51 -3.77
N SER A 68 2.08 -1.77 -2.77
CA SER A 68 1.65 -0.36 -2.91
C SER A 68 2.80 0.66 -2.84
N GLY A 69 4.04 0.17 -2.76
CA GLY A 69 5.21 1.02 -2.51
C GLY A 69 5.29 1.50 -1.06
N GLY A 70 6.28 2.36 -0.79
CA GLY A 70 6.50 2.90 0.56
C GLY A 70 7.05 1.88 1.56
N SER A 71 6.77 2.10 2.84
CA SER A 71 7.28 1.29 3.95
C SER A 71 6.19 0.38 4.53
N GLY A 72 6.57 -0.86 4.84
CA GLY A 72 5.82 -1.69 5.78
C GLY A 72 6.18 -1.40 7.23
N VAL A 73 5.49 -2.05 8.16
CA VAL A 73 5.72 -1.92 9.60
C VAL A 73 5.98 -3.28 10.24
N LYS A 74 6.91 -3.32 11.20
CA LYS A 74 6.98 -4.41 12.17
C LYS A 74 6.24 -3.97 13.42
N THR A 75 5.12 -4.63 13.68
CA THR A 75 4.28 -4.32 14.84
C THR A 75 4.94 -4.75 16.15
N LYS A 76 4.41 -4.24 17.29
CA LYS A 76 4.92 -4.55 18.63
C LYS A 76 4.89 -6.04 18.98
N ASP A 77 3.98 -6.82 18.39
CA ASP A 77 3.91 -8.27 18.57
C ASP A 77 4.89 -9.04 17.67
N GLY A 78 5.69 -8.33 16.87
CA GLY A 78 6.69 -8.91 15.98
C GLY A 78 6.19 -9.19 14.57
N THR A 79 4.91 -8.98 14.27
CA THR A 79 4.33 -9.23 12.94
C THR A 79 4.81 -8.18 11.93
N PHE A 80 5.34 -8.64 10.80
CA PHE A 80 5.61 -7.81 9.63
C PHE A 80 4.34 -7.58 8.84
N VAL A 81 4.08 -6.34 8.44
CA VAL A 81 2.89 -5.94 7.69
C VAL A 81 3.32 -5.06 6.52
N PHE A 82 2.87 -5.40 5.32
CA PHE A 82 3.04 -4.58 4.11
C PHE A 82 1.69 -4.18 3.54
N PRO A 83 1.53 -2.92 3.10
CA PRO A 83 0.35 -2.50 2.36
C PRO A 83 0.40 -3.07 0.94
N VAL A 84 -0.74 -3.55 0.47
CA VAL A 84 -0.91 -4.12 -0.87
C VAL A 84 -2.23 -3.64 -1.48
N GLU A 85 -2.29 -3.61 -2.80
CA GLU A 85 -3.45 -3.17 -3.55
C GLU A 85 -3.98 -4.31 -4.40
N GLY A 86 -5.28 -4.54 -4.32
CA GLY A 86 -6.02 -5.51 -5.12
C GLY A 86 -6.84 -4.83 -6.22
N THR A 87 -6.94 -5.47 -7.38
CA THR A 87 -7.88 -5.09 -8.44
C THR A 87 -9.05 -6.06 -8.44
N LYS A 88 -10.29 -5.58 -8.28
CA LYS A 88 -11.51 -6.40 -8.34
C LYS A 88 -11.84 -6.84 -9.76
N LYS A 89 -12.50 -8.00 -9.92
CA LYS A 89 -13.09 -8.40 -11.22
C LYS A 89 -14.24 -7.47 -11.58
N GLU A 90 -14.52 -7.40 -12.87
CA GLU A 90 -15.72 -6.71 -13.37
C GLU A 90 -16.98 -7.35 -12.78
N GLY A 91 -17.92 -6.52 -12.32
CA GLY A 91 -19.17 -6.98 -11.69
C GLY A 91 -19.10 -7.20 -10.17
N GLU A 92 -17.91 -7.23 -9.58
CA GLU A 92 -17.72 -7.34 -8.11
C GLU A 92 -17.41 -5.99 -7.44
N ALA A 93 -17.25 -4.95 -8.26
CA ALA A 93 -17.21 -3.57 -7.81
C ALA A 93 -18.64 -3.04 -7.59
N GLU A 94 -18.84 -2.31 -6.49
CA GLU A 94 -20.07 -1.57 -6.24
C GLU A 94 -20.21 -0.43 -7.26
N ASN A 95 -21.34 -0.40 -7.98
CA ASN A 95 -21.76 0.68 -8.87
C ASN A 95 -20.74 1.04 -9.98
N ASP A 96 -20.85 0.34 -11.13
CA ASP A 96 -20.52 0.83 -12.50
C ASP A 96 -20.02 -0.29 -13.44
N GLY A 97 -19.91 -1.54 -12.97
CA GLY A 97 -19.43 -2.65 -13.81
C GLY A 97 -17.98 -2.52 -14.27
N LYS A 98 -17.22 -1.55 -13.73
CA LYS A 98 -15.80 -1.31 -14.00
C LYS A 98 -14.94 -2.00 -12.95
N THR A 99 -13.70 -2.33 -13.31
CA THR A 99 -12.70 -2.75 -12.33
C THR A 99 -12.44 -1.63 -11.33
N LYS A 100 -12.38 -1.98 -10.05
CA LYS A 100 -12.09 -1.06 -8.94
C LYS A 100 -10.90 -1.58 -8.14
N THR A 101 -10.12 -0.64 -7.63
CA THR A 101 -9.03 -0.93 -6.69
C THR A 101 -9.57 -1.02 -5.28
N VAL A 102 -8.98 -1.90 -4.49
CA VAL A 102 -9.15 -1.97 -3.05
C VAL A 102 -7.80 -2.11 -2.38
N SER A 103 -7.68 -1.56 -1.18
CA SER A 103 -6.47 -1.61 -0.37
C SER A 103 -6.59 -2.71 0.68
N LEU A 104 -5.52 -3.47 0.85
CA LEU A 104 -5.39 -4.55 1.82
C LEU A 104 -4.00 -4.49 2.50
N ILE A 105 -3.75 -5.44 3.40
CA ILE A 105 -2.42 -5.70 3.93
C ILE A 105 -2.05 -7.17 3.75
N ILE A 106 -0.75 -7.43 3.58
CA ILE A 106 -0.18 -8.76 3.69
C ILE A 106 0.73 -8.81 4.91
N TYR A 107 0.65 -9.87 5.71
CA TYR A 107 1.36 -9.94 6.99
C TYR A 107 1.89 -11.33 7.32
N SER A 108 2.95 -11.37 8.12
CA SER A 108 3.59 -12.61 8.59
C SER A 108 4.33 -12.37 9.91
N SER A 109 4.24 -13.31 10.85
CA SER A 109 5.00 -13.28 12.11
C SER A 109 6.36 -13.97 12.01
N GLU A 110 6.58 -14.78 10.97
CA GLU A 110 7.74 -15.66 10.82
C GLU A 110 8.39 -15.56 9.43
N ASP A 111 8.19 -14.45 8.71
CA ASP A 111 8.71 -14.13 7.37
C ASP A 111 8.53 -15.18 6.22
N THR A 112 7.85 -16.29 6.50
CA THR A 112 7.67 -17.45 5.60
C THR A 112 6.19 -17.78 5.32
N ASN A 113 5.31 -17.56 6.29
CA ASN A 113 3.87 -17.87 6.21
C ASN A 113 3.01 -16.59 6.07
N TRP A 114 3.12 -15.95 4.90
CA TRP A 114 2.37 -14.73 4.61
C TRP A 114 0.87 -14.97 4.49
N LYS A 115 0.08 -14.03 5.00
CA LYS A 115 -1.40 -14.02 4.96
C LYS A 115 -1.88 -12.70 4.37
N LEU A 116 -2.93 -12.75 3.56
CA LEU A 116 -3.64 -11.57 3.07
C LEU A 116 -4.79 -11.26 4.04
N SER A 117 -5.02 -9.99 4.35
CA SER A 117 -6.13 -9.57 5.20
C SER A 117 -7.49 -9.87 4.55
N ASN A 118 -8.48 -10.30 5.34
CA ASN A 118 -9.82 -10.61 4.82
C ASN A 118 -10.57 -9.34 4.40
N GLY A 119 -10.63 -8.37 5.31
CA GLY A 119 -11.22 -7.06 5.09
C GLY A 119 -10.43 -6.21 4.10
N THR A 120 -11.16 -5.36 3.39
CA THR A 120 -10.61 -4.43 2.39
C THR A 120 -11.10 -3.01 2.63
N SER A 121 -10.44 -2.02 2.02
CA SER A 121 -10.98 -0.66 1.96
C SER A 121 -12.25 -0.59 1.10
N ALA A 122 -12.87 0.59 1.04
CA ALA A 122 -13.91 0.85 0.05
C ALA A 122 -13.36 0.75 -1.39
N ASP A 123 -14.28 0.57 -2.33
CA ASP A 123 -13.98 0.51 -3.76
C ASP A 123 -13.42 1.84 -4.27
N GLY A 124 -12.43 1.73 -5.16
CA GLY A 124 -11.71 2.86 -5.72
C GLY A 124 -10.68 3.46 -4.77
N CYS A 125 -10.26 2.74 -3.73
CA CYS A 125 -9.19 3.17 -2.83
C CYS A 125 -7.89 2.37 -3.08
N SER A 126 -6.85 3.10 -3.47
CA SER A 126 -5.53 2.62 -3.89
C SER A 126 -4.40 3.21 -3.05
N ASP A 127 -3.17 2.84 -3.40
CA ASP A 127 -1.94 3.40 -2.83
C ASP A 127 -1.87 3.40 -1.28
N PRO A 128 -2.21 2.28 -0.61
CA PRO A 128 -2.25 2.24 0.84
C PRO A 128 -0.89 2.47 1.49
N SER A 129 -0.92 3.13 2.65
CA SER A 129 0.19 3.23 3.58
C SER A 129 -0.27 2.78 4.97
N VAL A 130 0.54 1.98 5.65
CA VAL A 130 0.14 1.34 6.92
C VAL A 130 1.09 1.68 8.05
N VAL A 131 0.53 1.93 9.23
CA VAL A 131 1.28 2.15 10.48
C VAL A 131 0.60 1.43 11.64
N GLU A 132 1.34 1.18 12.72
CA GLU A 132 0.76 0.77 14.00
C GLU A 132 0.60 1.99 14.90
N TRP A 133 -0.64 2.29 15.31
CA TRP A 133 -0.88 3.34 16.30
C TRP A 133 -0.77 2.78 17.72
N GLU A 134 0.29 3.16 18.42
CA GLU A 134 0.68 2.57 19.69
C GLU A 134 -0.36 2.68 20.80
N LYS A 135 -1.11 3.79 20.84
CA LYS A 135 -2.05 4.09 21.93
C LYS A 135 -3.16 3.04 22.01
N ASP A 136 -3.64 2.61 20.85
CA ASP A 136 -4.81 1.74 20.74
C ASP A 136 -4.44 0.33 20.22
N LYS A 137 -3.15 0.08 19.93
CA LYS A 137 -2.63 -1.16 19.33
C LYS A 137 -3.38 -1.57 18.07
N LYS A 138 -3.73 -0.56 17.25
CA LYS A 138 -4.46 -0.74 16.00
C LYS A 138 -3.54 -0.47 14.82
N LEU A 139 -3.77 -1.19 13.73
CA LEU A 139 -3.26 -0.80 12.43
C LEU A 139 -4.11 0.34 11.90
N MET A 140 -3.43 1.32 11.33
CA MET A 140 -4.04 2.43 10.60
C MET A 140 -3.60 2.34 9.14
N MET A 141 -4.54 2.37 8.22
CA MET A 141 -4.28 2.34 6.78
C MET A 141 -4.84 3.60 6.12
N MET A 142 -3.96 4.43 5.57
CA MET A 142 -4.33 5.59 4.75
C MET A 142 -4.33 5.19 3.29
N THR A 143 -5.36 5.59 2.54
CA THR A 143 -5.57 5.24 1.12
C THR A 143 -5.87 6.49 0.31
N ALA A 144 -5.52 6.50 -0.99
CA ALA A 144 -6.02 7.47 -1.95
C ALA A 144 -7.29 6.93 -2.60
N CYS A 145 -8.38 7.69 -2.61
CA CYS A 145 -9.64 7.19 -3.17
C CYS A 145 -10.13 7.99 -4.39
N ASP A 146 -10.92 7.34 -5.24
CA ASP A 146 -11.52 7.88 -6.47
C ASP A 146 -12.35 9.16 -6.25
N ASP A 147 -12.87 9.37 -5.03
CA ASP A 147 -13.57 10.60 -4.65
C ASP A 147 -12.63 11.78 -4.35
N GLY A 148 -11.33 11.60 -4.60
CA GLY A 148 -10.27 12.57 -4.36
C GLY A 148 -9.85 12.65 -2.90
N ARG A 149 -10.48 11.93 -1.97
CA ARG A 149 -10.17 12.04 -0.55
C ARG A 149 -9.20 10.95 -0.10
N ARG A 150 -8.41 11.28 0.91
CA ARG A 150 -7.69 10.28 1.69
C ARG A 150 -8.62 9.67 2.71
N ARG A 151 -8.88 8.37 2.59
CA ARG A 151 -9.62 7.63 3.62
C ARG A 151 -8.66 6.90 4.51
N VAL A 152 -8.89 7.03 5.81
CA VAL A 152 -8.08 6.39 6.84
C VAL A 152 -8.95 5.36 7.55
N TYR A 153 -8.44 4.14 7.62
CA TYR A 153 -9.11 3.01 8.24
C TYR A 153 -8.33 2.54 9.46
N GLU A 154 -9.05 2.05 10.47
CA GLU A 154 -8.48 1.42 11.65
C GLU A 154 -8.87 -0.06 11.73
N SER A 155 -7.95 -0.88 12.21
CA SER A 155 -8.15 -2.32 12.40
C SER A 155 -7.44 -2.78 13.68
N GLY A 156 -8.19 -3.40 14.60
CA GLY A 156 -7.62 -4.07 15.78
C GLY A 156 -7.30 -5.55 15.56
N ASP A 157 -7.70 -6.11 14.42
CA ASP A 157 -7.70 -7.56 14.13
C ASP A 157 -6.82 -7.92 12.92
N LYS A 158 -5.82 -7.08 12.63
CA LYS A 158 -4.89 -7.23 11.50
C LYS A 158 -5.61 -7.34 10.14
N GLY A 159 -6.66 -6.55 9.96
CA GLY A 159 -7.37 -6.39 8.70
C GLY A 159 -8.42 -7.46 8.46
N GLU A 160 -8.86 -8.19 9.49
CA GLU A 160 -10.07 -9.01 9.38
C GLU A 160 -11.27 -8.09 9.13
N SER A 161 -11.30 -6.92 9.78
CA SER A 161 -12.25 -5.85 9.51
C SER A 161 -11.59 -4.48 9.54
N TRP A 162 -12.07 -3.57 8.69
CA TRP A 162 -11.60 -2.18 8.64
C TRP A 162 -12.75 -1.23 8.95
N THR A 163 -12.53 -0.31 9.90
CA THR A 163 -13.48 0.76 10.21
C THR A 163 -12.92 2.09 9.73
N GLU A 164 -13.68 2.86 8.96
CA GLU A 164 -13.25 4.19 8.54
C GLU A 164 -13.19 5.15 9.75
N ALA A 165 -12.03 5.79 9.96
CA ALA A 165 -11.75 6.69 11.07
C ALA A 165 -12.36 8.09 10.86
N LEU A 166 -13.68 8.14 10.66
CA LEU A 166 -14.46 9.36 10.32
C LEU A 166 -14.41 10.45 11.40
N GLY A 167 -14.20 10.07 12.66
CA GLY A 167 -14.12 11.02 13.78
C GLY A 167 -12.76 11.68 13.96
N THR A 168 -11.74 11.30 13.17
CA THR A 168 -10.36 11.74 13.37
C THR A 168 -9.67 12.12 12.07
N LEU A 169 -9.18 11.14 11.30
CA LEU A 169 -8.22 11.35 10.21
C LEU A 169 -8.82 11.13 8.83
N SER A 170 -9.89 10.36 8.72
CA SER A 170 -10.47 10.07 7.42
C SER A 170 -11.05 11.33 6.79
N ARG A 171 -10.82 11.52 5.49
CA ARG A 171 -11.33 12.63 4.69
C ARG A 171 -10.81 14.01 5.09
N VAL A 172 -9.81 14.09 5.96
CA VAL A 172 -9.12 15.35 6.32
C VAL A 172 -8.31 15.88 5.14
N TRP A 173 -7.65 14.98 4.41
CA TRP A 173 -6.86 15.34 3.23
C TRP A 173 -7.59 14.96 1.95
N GLY A 174 -7.52 15.83 0.96
CA GLY A 174 -8.10 15.61 -0.36
C GLY A 174 -7.25 16.20 -1.47
N ASN A 175 -7.49 15.70 -2.67
CA ASN A 175 -6.93 16.15 -3.93
C ASN A 175 -8.08 16.34 -4.92
N GLU A 176 -8.22 17.56 -5.43
CA GLU A 176 -9.25 17.92 -6.40
C GLU A 176 -8.84 17.58 -7.85
N HIS A 177 -7.60 17.10 -8.06
CA HIS A 177 -7.09 16.82 -9.39
C HIS A 177 -7.77 15.58 -9.99
N GLU A 178 -7.94 15.61 -11.30
CA GLU A 178 -8.47 14.51 -12.09
C GLU A 178 -7.35 13.71 -12.76
N GLY A 179 -7.63 12.46 -13.14
CA GLY A 179 -6.66 11.60 -13.80
C GLY A 179 -5.60 11.01 -12.84
N PRO A 180 -4.39 10.69 -13.33
CA PRO A 180 -3.40 9.91 -12.57
C PRO A 180 -2.84 10.66 -11.35
N GLU A 181 -2.96 11.98 -11.31
CA GLU A 181 -2.52 12.80 -10.18
C GLU A 181 -3.43 12.65 -8.95
N LYS A 182 -4.62 12.05 -9.12
CA LYS A 182 -5.61 11.84 -8.06
C LYS A 182 -5.16 10.78 -7.05
N GLY A 183 -4.46 9.74 -7.51
CA GLY A 183 -3.97 8.63 -6.71
C GLY A 183 -2.44 8.66 -6.61
N VAL A 184 -1.92 9.15 -5.48
CA VAL A 184 -0.47 9.16 -5.21
C VAL A 184 -0.24 8.54 -3.84
N GLY A 185 0.74 7.66 -3.69
CA GLY A 185 1.13 7.15 -2.37
C GLY A 185 1.39 8.26 -1.34
N SER A 186 0.92 8.05 -0.12
CA SER A 186 1.24 8.92 1.02
C SER A 186 2.51 8.45 1.72
N GLY A 187 3.27 9.37 2.30
CA GLY A 187 4.16 8.99 3.40
C GLY A 187 3.33 9.01 4.68
N PHE A 188 3.27 7.88 5.38
CA PHE A 188 2.53 7.76 6.62
C PHE A 188 3.34 6.94 7.61
N ILE A 189 3.80 7.58 8.69
CA ILE A 189 4.61 6.94 9.72
C ILE A 189 4.15 7.36 11.11
N THR A 190 4.52 6.56 12.11
CA THR A 190 4.46 6.93 13.53
C THR A 190 5.86 7.21 14.05
N ALA A 191 5.99 8.20 14.91
CA ALA A 191 7.24 8.53 15.58
C ALA A 191 7.00 8.97 17.02
N THR A 192 8.02 8.82 17.86
CA THR A 192 8.06 9.41 19.19
C THR A 192 8.96 10.63 19.15
N ILE A 193 8.41 11.81 19.39
CA ILE A 193 9.18 13.03 19.61
C ILE A 193 9.66 12.99 21.06
N VAL A 194 10.97 12.95 21.25
CA VAL A 194 11.60 12.94 22.57
C VAL A 194 11.70 14.39 23.07
N GLY A 195 11.06 14.66 24.21
CA GLY A 195 11.11 15.95 24.89
C GLY A 195 12.11 15.96 26.04
N ASP A 196 12.18 17.08 26.76
CA ASP A 196 12.94 17.15 28.01
C ASP A 196 12.19 16.44 29.14
N GLY A 197 12.87 15.57 29.88
CA GLY A 197 12.25 14.80 30.98
C GLY A 197 11.27 13.73 30.49
N ASP A 198 10.03 13.75 31.00
CA ASP A 198 8.97 12.77 30.68
C ASP A 198 8.05 13.22 29.52
N ASP A 199 8.37 14.32 28.83
CA ASP A 199 7.52 14.96 27.80
C ASP A 199 7.57 14.27 26.41
N ASN A 200 7.69 12.94 26.39
CA ASN A 200 7.68 12.17 25.16
C ASN A 200 6.28 12.18 24.51
N ARG A 201 6.22 12.41 23.20
CA ARG A 201 4.96 12.50 22.47
C ARG A 201 4.96 11.57 21.27
N ASN A 202 3.99 10.65 21.23
CA ASN A 202 3.72 9.85 20.06
C ASN A 202 2.91 10.66 19.04
N VAL A 203 3.40 10.71 17.81
CA VAL A 203 2.81 11.46 16.71
C VAL A 203 2.67 10.59 15.46
N MET A 204 1.75 10.97 14.60
CA MET A 204 1.72 10.51 13.21
C MET A 204 2.28 11.62 12.32
N LEU A 205 3.15 11.26 11.38
CA LEU A 205 3.67 12.15 10.36
C LEU A 205 3.10 11.72 9.01
N VAL A 206 2.49 12.68 8.31
CA VAL A 206 1.85 12.49 7.01
C VAL A 206 2.51 13.42 5.99
N THR A 207 2.96 12.86 4.87
CA THR A 207 3.48 13.63 3.74
C THR A 207 2.62 13.37 2.51
N LEU A 208 2.09 14.43 1.93
CA LEU A 208 1.24 14.41 0.75
C LEU A 208 1.69 15.49 -0.23
N PRO A 209 1.57 15.26 -1.54
CA PRO A 209 1.81 16.31 -2.52
C PRO A 209 0.79 17.44 -2.35
N VAL A 210 1.25 18.68 -2.52
CA VAL A 210 0.40 19.87 -2.63
C VAL A 210 0.63 20.45 -4.00
N TYR A 211 -0.42 20.55 -4.79
CA TYR A 211 -0.37 21.09 -6.14
C TYR A 211 -0.76 22.57 -6.10
N THR A 212 0.11 23.41 -6.66
CA THR A 212 -0.18 24.83 -6.87
C THR A 212 -0.95 24.99 -8.17
N GLU A 213 -1.92 25.91 -8.20
CA GLU A 213 -2.56 26.31 -9.45
C GLU A 213 -1.50 26.75 -10.46
N LYS A 214 -1.65 26.33 -11.73
CA LYS A 214 -0.79 26.82 -12.80
C LYS A 214 -0.91 28.35 -12.83
N ARG A 215 0.19 29.09 -12.62
CA ARG A 215 0.22 30.51 -12.94
C ARG A 215 -0.11 30.67 -14.42
N GLU A 216 -1.05 31.55 -14.73
CA GLU A 216 -1.28 32.03 -16.09
C GLU A 216 -0.04 32.83 -16.55
N GLU A 217 1.05 32.15 -16.91
CA GLU A 217 2.17 32.79 -17.61
C GLU A 217 1.98 32.61 -19.13
N GLU A 218 1.39 33.67 -19.69
CA GLU A 218 1.50 34.20 -21.04
C GLU A 218 1.07 33.31 -22.22
N LYS A 219 -0.22 33.43 -22.57
CA LYS A 219 -0.61 33.52 -23.99
C LYS A 219 0.11 34.72 -24.62
N LYS A 220 1.31 34.52 -25.16
CA LYS A 220 1.86 35.38 -26.22
C LYS A 220 2.42 34.53 -27.34
N GLU A 221 1.73 34.66 -28.48
CA GLU A 221 2.23 34.64 -29.85
C GLU A 221 3.27 33.56 -30.19
N SER A 222 2.90 32.56 -30.98
CA SER A 222 3.05 32.75 -32.44
C SER A 222 1.94 32.08 -33.24
N LYS A 223 1.11 32.91 -33.87
CA LYS A 223 0.63 32.61 -35.21
C LYS A 223 1.75 33.00 -36.17
N GLU A 224 2.26 32.04 -36.92
CA GLU A 224 2.66 32.25 -38.32
C GLU A 224 2.39 30.97 -39.10
#